data_AF-A0AAW0Q355-F1
#
_entry.id   AF-A0AAW0Q355-F1
#
_cell.length_a   1.000
_cell.length_b   1.000
_cell.length_c   1.000
_cell.angle_alpha   90.00
_cell.angle_beta   90.00
_cell.angle_gamma   90.00
#
_symmetry.space_group_name_H-M   'P 1'
#
loop_
_entity.id
_entity.type
_entity.pdbx_description
1 polymer ?
#
loop_
_entity_poly.entity_id
_entity_poly.type
_entity_poly.pdbx_seq_one_letter_code
_entity_poly.pdbx_strand_id
1 'polypeptide(L)'
;MFALAFGLALLPALGAAYQVDPPSTAAPDTIQDCTYWQAAASDDTCASISAWWGITLEQFNAYLPQNPSQAAGCDLTVGNSYCIEQNFGIPPATPTPSSTSVSSTTSTAAPSATPTSILAVCEDQMGSYNEFCPRCLSGCESRTPDIWGQCFYSIASTMNYYQSDCWQHGGRDCKNQAADKVCPRK
;
A
#
# COMPACT_ATOMS: atom_id res chain seq x y z
N MET A 1 16.04 11.92 58.10
CA MET A 1 16.45 11.23 56.86
C MET A 1 15.18 10.90 56.08
N PHE A 2 14.79 11.78 55.15
CA PHE A 2 13.64 11.57 54.25
C PHE A 2 14.14 10.82 53.02
N ALA A 3 13.76 9.55 52.87
CA ALA A 3 14.01 8.79 51.66
C ALA A 3 12.87 9.11 50.67
N LEU A 4 13.18 9.89 49.64
CA LEU A 4 12.29 10.10 48.50
C LEU A 4 12.38 8.88 47.59
N ALA A 5 11.34 8.04 47.61
CA ALA A 5 11.15 7.00 46.61
C ALA A 5 10.71 7.65 45.29
N PHE A 6 11.63 7.74 44.32
CA PHE A 6 11.28 8.03 42.94
C PHE A 6 10.61 6.78 42.36
N GLY A 7 9.28 6.73 42.47
CA GLY A 7 8.47 5.78 41.72
C GLY A 7 8.64 6.08 40.23
N LEU A 8 9.28 5.17 39.49
CA LEU A 8 9.19 5.13 38.04
C LEU A 8 7.71 4.96 37.68
N ALA A 9 7.09 6.06 37.27
CA ALA A 9 5.83 5.99 36.54
C ALA A 9 6.12 5.27 35.22
N LEU A 10 5.75 4.00 35.14
CA LEU A 10 5.50 3.33 33.88
C LEU A 10 4.32 4.07 33.23
N LEU A 11 4.65 5.04 32.37
CA LEU A 11 3.71 5.56 31.40
C LEU A 11 3.23 4.36 30.58
N PRO A 12 1.93 4.01 30.59
CA PRO A 12 1.43 3.10 29.59
C PRO A 12 1.65 3.79 28.26
N ALA A 13 2.56 3.26 27.45
CA ALA A 13 2.55 3.57 26.03
C ALA A 13 1.15 3.20 25.57
N LEU A 14 0.34 4.22 25.29
CA LEU A 14 -0.92 4.08 24.57
C LEU A 14 -0.51 3.62 23.18
N GLY A 15 -0.24 2.32 23.04
CA GLY A 15 -0.23 1.67 21.74
C GLY A 15 -1.64 1.84 21.21
N ALA A 16 -1.82 2.73 20.24
CA ALA A 16 -3.05 2.78 19.49
C ALA A 16 -3.28 1.37 18.92
N ALA A 17 -4.38 0.73 19.32
CA ALA A 17 -4.73 -0.58 18.84
C ALA A 17 -5.29 -0.42 17.42
N TYR A 18 -4.42 -0.54 16.44
CA TYR A 18 -4.82 -0.52 15.03
C TYR A 18 -5.40 -1.87 14.62
N GLN A 19 -6.28 -1.88 13.61
CA GLN A 19 -6.88 -3.12 13.07
C GLN A 19 -5.82 -4.07 12.51
N VAL A 20 -4.75 -3.51 11.94
CA VAL A 20 -3.49 -4.17 11.61
C VAL A 20 -2.35 -3.33 12.17
N ASP A 21 -1.41 -3.96 12.87
CA ASP A 21 -0.24 -3.27 13.42
C ASP A 21 0.61 -2.63 12.31
N PRO A 22 1.03 -1.36 12.46
CA PRO A 22 1.89 -0.70 11.49
C PRO A 22 3.29 -1.35 11.48
N PRO A 23 3.94 -1.46 10.31
CA PRO A 23 5.28 -2.04 10.20
C PRO A 23 6.37 -1.18 10.85
N SER A 24 6.11 0.11 11.05
CA SER A 24 6.98 1.05 11.75
C SER A 24 6.16 2.01 12.62
N THR A 25 6.77 3.07 13.12
CA THR A 25 6.05 4.13 13.85
C THR A 25 4.88 4.64 13.01
N ALA A 26 3.64 4.38 13.44
CA ALA A 26 2.47 4.96 12.79
C ALA A 26 2.59 6.48 12.79
N ALA A 27 2.23 7.09 11.66
CA ALA A 27 2.06 8.52 11.60
C ALA A 27 1.08 8.95 12.69
N PRO A 28 1.40 10.02 13.44
CA PRO A 28 0.51 10.52 14.47
C PRO A 28 -0.87 10.74 13.85
N ASP A 29 -1.92 10.42 14.62
CA ASP A 29 -3.30 10.69 14.23
C ASP A 29 -3.85 9.90 13.03
N THR A 30 -3.22 8.77 12.70
CA THR A 30 -3.77 7.78 11.77
C THR A 30 -5.05 7.13 12.31
N ILE A 31 -5.99 6.83 11.41
CA ILE A 31 -7.21 6.04 11.72
C ILE A 31 -6.89 4.70 12.39
N GLN A 32 -7.73 4.28 13.34
CA GLN A 32 -7.54 3.02 14.07
C GLN A 32 -7.91 1.79 13.23
N ASP A 33 -8.84 1.92 12.29
CA ASP A 33 -9.28 0.85 11.40
C ASP A 33 -8.44 0.73 10.13
N CYS A 34 -7.19 1.18 10.20
CA CYS A 34 -6.22 0.98 9.14
C CYS A 34 -5.89 -0.50 8.97
N THR A 35 -6.02 -0.99 7.75
CA THR A 35 -5.74 -2.39 7.38
C THR A 35 -4.51 -2.52 6.50
N TYR A 36 -4.01 -1.41 5.94
CA TYR A 36 -2.82 -1.42 5.11
C TYR A 36 -2.01 -0.12 5.21
N TRP A 37 -0.68 -0.27 5.21
CA TRP A 37 0.27 0.77 5.60
C TRP A 37 1.35 0.98 4.54
N GLN A 38 1.66 2.25 4.24
CA GLN A 38 2.82 2.67 3.46
C GLN A 38 3.86 3.29 4.38
N ALA A 39 5.06 2.71 4.46
CA ALA A 39 6.19 3.38 5.09
C ALA A 39 6.73 4.45 4.14
N ALA A 40 6.76 5.72 4.56
CA ALA A 40 7.23 6.80 3.68
C ALA A 40 8.75 6.70 3.44
N ALA A 41 9.15 6.70 2.19
CA ALA A 41 10.53 6.87 1.75
C ALA A 41 10.88 8.36 1.56
N SER A 42 12.16 8.66 1.37
CA SER A 42 12.66 10.03 1.20
C SER A 42 12.17 10.74 -0.07
N ASP A 43 11.78 9.97 -1.07
CA ASP A 43 11.26 10.40 -2.36
C ASP A 43 9.74 10.33 -2.46
N ASP A 44 9.08 9.85 -1.41
CA ASP A 44 7.63 9.78 -1.36
C ASP A 44 7.00 11.17 -1.17
N THR A 45 5.91 11.37 -1.88
CA THR A 45 4.98 12.48 -1.71
C THR A 45 3.60 11.88 -1.51
N CYS A 46 2.63 12.59 -0.91
CA CYS A 46 1.29 12.00 -0.86
C CYS A 46 0.73 11.79 -2.27
N ALA A 47 1.11 12.61 -3.25
CA ALA A 47 0.67 12.41 -4.62
C ALA A 47 1.22 11.10 -5.21
N SER A 48 2.50 10.78 -4.97
CA SER A 48 3.10 9.52 -5.42
C SER A 48 2.51 8.33 -4.66
N ILE A 49 2.34 8.43 -3.35
CA ILE A 49 1.68 7.40 -2.53
C ILE A 49 0.24 7.19 -3.00
N SER A 50 -0.59 8.24 -3.06
CA SER A 50 -1.98 8.16 -3.50
C SER A 50 -2.10 7.58 -4.92
N ALA A 51 -1.27 8.03 -5.86
CA ALA A 51 -1.27 7.51 -7.23
C ALA A 51 -0.84 6.04 -7.30
N TRP A 52 0.18 5.65 -6.51
CA TRP A 52 0.68 4.29 -6.44
C TRP A 52 -0.38 3.33 -5.89
N TRP A 53 -1.08 3.75 -4.83
CA TRP A 53 -2.09 2.96 -4.13
C TRP A 53 -3.49 3.08 -4.75
N GLY A 54 -3.66 3.90 -5.78
CA GLY A 54 -4.95 4.08 -6.45
C GLY A 54 -6.03 4.73 -5.59
N ILE A 55 -5.63 5.46 -4.54
CA ILE A 55 -6.52 6.22 -3.65
C ILE A 55 -6.48 7.70 -4.03
N THR A 56 -7.54 8.45 -3.75
CA THR A 56 -7.50 9.90 -3.93
C THR A 56 -6.67 10.54 -2.81
N LEU A 57 -6.12 11.72 -3.09
CA LEU A 57 -5.47 12.54 -2.06
C LEU A 57 -6.43 12.83 -0.90
N GLU A 58 -7.71 13.02 -1.22
CA GLU A 58 -8.77 13.23 -0.23
C GLU A 58 -9.02 11.99 0.64
N GLN A 59 -8.97 10.78 0.07
CA GLN A 59 -9.02 9.53 0.83
C GLN A 59 -7.80 9.34 1.72
N PHE A 60 -6.60 9.57 1.19
CA PHE A 60 -5.37 9.52 1.98
C PHE A 60 -5.41 10.51 3.15
N ASN A 61 -5.92 11.72 2.90
CA ASN A 61 -6.10 12.74 3.92
C ASN A 61 -7.17 12.38 4.96
N ALA A 62 -8.25 11.70 4.53
CA ALA A 62 -9.28 11.21 5.42
C ALA A 62 -8.77 10.12 6.38
N TYR A 63 -7.70 9.41 6.01
CA TYR A 63 -7.02 8.45 6.88
C TYR A 63 -6.11 9.11 7.94
N LEU A 64 -5.95 10.44 7.89
CA LEU A 64 -5.22 11.27 8.85
C LEU A 64 -6.15 12.35 9.49
N PRO A 65 -7.27 11.98 10.12
CA PRO A 65 -8.38 12.88 10.40
C PRO A 65 -8.08 13.99 11.43
N GLN A 66 -7.14 13.80 12.36
CA GLN A 66 -6.83 14.84 13.37
C GLN A 66 -5.67 15.75 12.95
N ASN A 67 -5.03 15.51 11.80
CA ASN A 67 -3.88 16.29 11.33
C ASN A 67 -4.06 16.80 9.89
N PRO A 68 -5.09 17.64 9.64
CA PRO A 68 -5.41 18.13 8.30
C PRO A 68 -4.28 18.97 7.68
N SER A 69 -3.37 19.54 8.49
CA SER A 69 -2.20 20.27 7.97
C SER A 69 -1.08 19.35 7.46
N GLN A 70 -0.84 18.19 8.07
CA GLN A 70 0.08 17.19 7.50
C GLN A 70 -0.50 16.56 6.23
N ALA A 71 -1.81 16.32 6.24
CA ALA A 71 -2.55 15.78 5.11
C ALA A 71 -2.62 16.76 3.92
N ALA A 72 -2.90 18.05 4.17
CA ALA A 72 -2.92 19.08 3.13
C ALA A 72 -1.51 19.54 2.69
N GLY A 73 -0.51 19.46 3.59
CA GLY A 73 0.87 19.89 3.34
C GLY A 73 1.81 18.81 2.83
N CYS A 74 1.40 17.53 2.86
CA CYS A 74 2.23 16.39 2.50
C CYS A 74 3.57 16.30 3.19
N ASP A 75 3.58 16.59 4.49
CA ASP A 75 4.77 16.56 5.32
C ASP A 75 5.01 15.12 5.83
N LEU A 76 5.45 14.25 4.92
CA LEU A 76 5.74 12.85 5.21
C LEU A 76 7.06 12.72 5.98
N THR A 77 7.00 12.05 7.12
CA THR A 77 8.19 11.69 7.90
C THR A 77 8.72 10.37 7.40
N VAL A 78 9.93 10.38 6.84
CA VAL A 78 10.61 9.18 6.36
C VAL A 78 10.70 8.14 7.48
N GLY A 79 10.31 6.90 7.16
CA GLY A 79 10.28 5.79 8.11
C GLY A 79 9.02 5.69 8.95
N ASN A 80 8.09 6.66 8.89
CA ASN A 80 6.77 6.51 9.50
C ASN A 80 5.81 5.76 8.57
N SER A 81 4.87 5.03 9.17
CA SER A 81 3.83 4.27 8.49
C SER A 81 2.56 5.11 8.35
N TYR A 82 2.10 5.31 7.13
CA TYR A 82 0.90 6.05 6.77
C TYR A 82 -0.19 5.08 6.32
N CYS A 83 -1.42 5.30 6.78
CA CYS A 83 -2.53 4.47 6.36
C CYS A 83 -2.92 4.75 4.91
N ILE A 84 -3.12 3.69 4.16
CA ILE A 84 -3.50 3.73 2.74
C ILE A 84 -4.72 2.85 2.44
N GLU A 85 -5.18 2.09 3.42
CA GLU A 85 -6.39 1.30 3.31
C GLU A 85 -7.10 1.26 4.67
N GLN A 86 -8.38 1.60 4.63
CA GLN A 86 -9.30 1.43 5.74
C GLN A 86 -10.16 0.19 5.52
N ASN A 87 -10.41 -0.58 6.59
CA ASN A 87 -11.45 -1.61 6.61
C ASN A 87 -11.37 -2.63 5.46
N PHE A 88 -10.16 -3.09 5.12
CA PHE A 88 -9.90 -4.09 4.07
C PHE A 88 -10.44 -3.67 2.69
N GLY A 89 -10.49 -2.36 2.42
CA GLY A 89 -11.04 -1.79 1.20
C GLY A 89 -12.57 -1.86 1.11
N ILE A 90 -13.26 -2.24 2.19
CA ILE A 90 -14.72 -2.24 2.27
C ILE A 90 -15.17 -0.81 2.60
N PRO A 91 -15.85 -0.10 1.68
CA PRO A 91 -16.31 1.25 1.95
C PRO A 91 -17.28 1.23 3.15
N PRO A 92 -17.15 2.17 4.11
CA PRO A 92 -18.13 2.31 5.17
C PRO A 92 -19.53 2.47 4.54
N ALA A 93 -20.51 1.74 5.04
CA ALA A 93 -21.89 1.84 4.55
C ALA A 93 -22.40 3.27 4.79
N THR A 94 -22.33 4.12 3.77
CA THR A 94 -22.71 5.52 3.84
C THR A 94 -23.88 5.75 2.88
N PRO A 95 -24.98 6.41 3.32
CA PRO A 95 -26.15 6.59 2.47
C PRO A 95 -25.81 7.45 1.26
N THR A 96 -26.19 6.97 0.08
CA THR A 96 -26.07 7.63 -1.22
C THR A 96 -26.48 9.11 -1.19
N PRO A 97 -25.66 10.00 -1.76
CA PRO A 97 -26.21 11.10 -2.52
C PRO A 97 -25.64 11.16 -3.96
N SER A 98 -26.46 11.77 -4.81
CA SER A 98 -26.38 11.79 -6.27
C SER A 98 -25.11 12.36 -6.90
N SER A 99 -24.81 11.80 -8.07
CA SER A 99 -23.83 12.22 -9.07
C SER A 99 -23.83 13.72 -9.35
N THR A 100 -22.65 14.37 -9.26
CA THR A 100 -22.38 15.68 -9.87
C THR A 100 -21.11 15.52 -10.71
N SER A 101 -21.23 15.73 -12.02
CA SER A 101 -20.09 15.71 -12.94
C SER A 101 -19.22 16.94 -12.76
N VAL A 102 -17.90 16.77 -12.70
CA VAL A 102 -16.92 17.85 -12.86
C VAL A 102 -15.84 17.44 -13.86
N SER A 103 -15.57 18.36 -14.79
CA SER A 103 -14.64 18.23 -15.92
C SER A 103 -13.19 18.04 -15.46
N SER A 104 -12.50 17.06 -16.04
CA SER A 104 -11.06 16.89 -15.94
C SER A 104 -10.33 17.78 -16.95
N THR A 105 -9.50 18.70 -16.46
CA THR A 105 -8.49 19.36 -17.28
C THR A 105 -7.24 18.48 -17.34
N THR A 106 -7.03 17.85 -18.48
CA THR A 106 -5.83 17.09 -18.82
C THR A 106 -4.62 18.04 -18.85
N SER A 107 -3.60 17.79 -18.02
CA SER A 107 -2.26 18.32 -18.25
C SER A 107 -1.32 17.17 -18.51
N THR A 108 -0.98 17.01 -19.79
CA THR A 108 0.10 16.21 -20.32
C THR A 108 1.44 16.73 -19.78
N ALA A 109 2.20 15.87 -19.09
CA ALA A 109 3.64 16.02 -18.96
C ALA A 109 4.30 14.75 -19.52
N ALA A 110 5.33 14.95 -20.33
CA ALA A 110 5.94 13.96 -21.21
C ALA A 110 6.70 12.85 -20.46
N PRO A 111 6.75 11.61 -20.99
CA PRO A 111 7.52 10.52 -20.41
C PRO A 111 9.01 10.70 -20.73
N SER A 112 9.85 10.75 -19.69
CA SER A 112 11.30 10.59 -19.86
C SER A 112 11.61 9.11 -20.04
N ALA A 113 12.26 8.78 -21.15
CA ALA A 113 12.42 7.43 -21.67
C ALA A 113 13.59 6.66 -21.03
N THR A 114 13.37 5.38 -20.76
CA THR A 114 14.34 4.28 -20.74
C THR A 114 13.52 3.03 -21.13
N PRO A 115 14.03 2.07 -21.94
CA PRO A 115 13.18 1.05 -22.53
C PRO A 115 12.56 0.18 -21.44
N THR A 116 11.31 0.45 -21.10
CA THR A 116 10.47 -0.37 -20.22
C THR A 116 10.15 -1.64 -20.99
N SER A 117 11.10 -2.55 -21.03
CA SER A 117 10.81 -3.95 -21.31
C SER A 117 9.75 -4.39 -20.31
N ILE A 118 8.70 -5.07 -20.77
CA ILE A 118 7.66 -5.62 -19.89
C ILE A 118 8.25 -6.48 -18.76
N LEU A 119 9.42 -7.08 -18.99
CA LEU A 119 10.18 -7.83 -18.00
C LEU A 119 10.77 -6.92 -16.91
N ALA A 120 11.31 -5.77 -17.27
CA ALA A 120 11.86 -4.82 -16.29
C ALA A 120 10.75 -4.25 -15.40
N VAL A 121 9.58 -3.94 -15.98
CA VAL A 121 8.39 -3.52 -15.21
C VAL A 121 7.91 -4.65 -14.31
N CYS A 122 7.98 -5.89 -14.79
CA CYS A 122 7.62 -7.04 -13.97
C CYS A 122 8.57 -7.23 -12.78
N GLU A 123 9.88 -7.19 -12.99
CA GLU A 123 10.87 -7.43 -11.93
C GLU A 123 10.81 -6.37 -10.83
N ASP A 124 10.54 -5.12 -11.21
CA ASP A 124 10.35 -3.99 -10.30
C ASP A 124 9.10 -4.18 -9.41
N GLN A 125 8.01 -4.65 -9.99
CA GLN A 125 6.70 -4.69 -9.34
C GLN A 125 6.40 -6.03 -8.63
N MET A 126 7.00 -7.12 -9.11
CA MET A 126 6.82 -8.45 -8.51
C MET A 126 7.69 -8.67 -7.28
N GLY A 127 8.70 -7.82 -7.02
CA GLY A 127 9.51 -7.84 -5.81
C GLY A 127 10.04 -9.23 -5.49
N SER A 128 9.57 -9.83 -4.38
CA SER A 128 9.99 -11.19 -3.97
C SER A 128 9.62 -12.29 -4.97
N TYR A 129 8.73 -12.03 -5.92
CA TYR A 129 8.26 -12.97 -6.96
C TYR A 129 8.85 -12.69 -8.34
N ASN A 130 9.83 -11.80 -8.45
CA ASN A 130 10.47 -11.42 -9.73
C ASN A 130 10.99 -12.63 -10.54
N GLU A 131 11.42 -13.70 -9.87
CA GLU A 131 11.83 -14.97 -10.48
C GLU A 131 10.73 -15.66 -11.32
N PHE A 132 9.45 -15.32 -11.08
CA PHE A 132 8.30 -15.83 -11.83
C PHE A 132 7.89 -14.93 -12.99
N CYS A 133 8.52 -13.75 -13.14
CA CYS A 133 8.19 -12.81 -14.20
C CYS A 133 8.10 -13.41 -15.59
N PRO A 134 9.04 -14.26 -16.05
CA PRO A 134 8.96 -14.88 -17.38
C PRO A 134 7.65 -15.65 -17.63
N ARG A 135 7.01 -16.14 -16.57
CA ARG A 135 5.73 -16.86 -16.62
C ARG A 135 4.54 -15.90 -16.59
N CYS A 136 4.67 -14.78 -15.86
CA CYS A 136 3.60 -13.82 -15.63
C CYS A 136 3.45 -12.78 -16.75
N LEU A 137 4.44 -12.60 -17.63
CA LEU A 137 4.41 -11.56 -18.69
C LEU A 137 3.13 -11.61 -19.54
N SER A 138 2.70 -12.81 -19.93
CA SER A 138 1.53 -12.99 -20.79
C SER A 138 0.20 -12.55 -20.16
N GLY A 139 0.15 -12.38 -18.83
CA GLY A 139 -1.02 -11.84 -18.12
C GLY A 139 -1.17 -10.32 -18.28
N CYS A 140 -0.09 -9.62 -18.67
CA CYS A 140 -0.04 -8.16 -18.75
C CYS A 140 0.34 -7.62 -20.13
N GLU A 141 0.89 -8.46 -21.03
CA GLU A 141 1.36 -8.05 -22.37
C GLU A 141 0.26 -7.45 -23.26
N SER A 142 -0.99 -7.84 -23.07
CA SER A 142 -2.14 -7.29 -23.81
C SER A 142 -2.56 -5.88 -23.36
N ARG A 143 -1.97 -5.37 -22.27
CA ARG A 143 -2.26 -4.04 -21.73
C ARG A 143 -1.30 -2.99 -22.29
N THR A 144 -1.69 -1.73 -22.21
CA THR A 144 -0.78 -0.62 -22.56
C THR A 144 0.40 -0.56 -21.58
N PRO A 145 1.58 -0.10 -22.02
CA PRO A 145 2.78 -0.01 -21.18
C PRO A 145 2.58 0.77 -19.88
N ASP A 146 1.71 1.78 -19.90
CA ASP A 146 1.36 2.62 -18.75
C ASP A 146 0.62 1.86 -17.63
N ILE A 147 0.09 0.66 -17.94
CA ILE A 147 -0.72 -0.17 -17.02
C ILE A 147 0.03 -1.44 -16.61
N TRP A 148 1.20 -1.73 -17.19
CA TRP A 148 1.98 -2.93 -16.84
C TRP A 148 2.35 -2.95 -15.35
N GLY A 149 2.69 -1.80 -14.77
CA GLY A 149 3.03 -1.72 -13.35
C GLY A 149 1.88 -2.17 -12.44
N GLN A 150 0.70 -1.57 -12.66
CA GLN A 150 -0.53 -1.92 -11.94
C GLN A 150 -0.94 -3.39 -12.14
N CYS A 151 -0.71 -3.92 -13.34
CA CYS A 151 -0.98 -5.32 -13.63
C CYS A 151 -0.06 -6.27 -12.85
N PHE A 152 1.26 -6.04 -12.86
CA PHE A 152 2.21 -6.89 -12.13
C PHE A 152 2.10 -6.74 -10.62
N TYR A 153 1.77 -5.54 -10.13
CA TYR A 153 1.46 -5.30 -8.72
C TYR A 153 0.26 -6.14 -8.26
N SER A 154 -0.83 -6.16 -9.04
CA SER A 154 -2.00 -6.99 -8.73
C SER A 154 -1.68 -8.49 -8.73
N ILE A 155 -0.86 -8.95 -9.67
CA ILE A 155 -0.38 -10.34 -9.72
C ILE A 155 0.45 -10.66 -8.47
N ALA A 156 1.37 -9.79 -8.08
CA ALA A 156 2.23 -9.97 -6.90
C ALA A 156 1.41 -10.04 -5.60
N SER A 157 0.41 -9.17 -5.44
CA SER A 157 -0.53 -9.18 -4.31
C SER A 157 -1.34 -10.47 -4.26
N THR A 158 -1.81 -10.94 -5.41
CA THR A 158 -2.53 -12.22 -5.50
C THR A 158 -1.62 -13.41 -5.13
N MET A 159 -0.36 -13.39 -5.56
CA MET A 159 0.62 -14.41 -5.16
C MET A 159 0.92 -14.36 -3.66
N ASN A 160 0.95 -13.17 -3.06
CA ASN A 160 1.11 -13.01 -1.62
C ASN A 160 -0.05 -13.61 -0.83
N TYR A 161 -1.29 -13.36 -1.28
CA TYR A 161 -2.48 -13.97 -0.71
C TYR A 161 -2.42 -15.50 -0.72
N TYR A 162 -2.14 -16.12 -1.88
CA TYR A 162 -2.06 -17.58 -1.98
C TYR A 162 -0.88 -18.18 -1.22
N GLN A 163 0.26 -17.48 -1.18
CA GLN A 163 1.40 -17.92 -0.39
C GLN A 163 1.05 -17.93 1.10
N SER A 164 0.37 -16.89 1.59
CA SER A 164 -0.11 -16.78 2.97
C SER A 164 -1.12 -17.89 3.30
N ASP A 165 -2.13 -18.09 2.47
CA ASP A 165 -3.15 -19.14 2.65
C ASP A 165 -2.52 -20.55 2.71
N CYS A 166 -1.56 -20.83 1.84
CA CYS A 166 -0.81 -22.08 1.85
C CYS A 166 -0.05 -22.29 3.17
N TRP A 167 0.59 -21.25 3.72
CA TRP A 167 1.27 -21.36 5.02
C TRP A 167 0.29 -21.61 6.17
N GLN A 168 -0.88 -20.98 6.14
CA GLN A 168 -1.92 -21.18 7.17
C GLN A 168 -2.45 -22.62 7.20
N HIS A 169 -2.40 -23.34 6.08
CA HIS A 169 -2.84 -24.73 5.97
C HIS A 169 -1.71 -25.76 6.08
N GLY A 170 -0.52 -25.37 6.57
CA GLY A 170 0.62 -26.28 6.74
C GLY A 170 1.23 -26.75 5.42
N GLY A 171 1.03 -25.99 4.35
CA GLY A 171 1.57 -26.25 3.04
C GLY A 171 3.10 -26.18 2.99
N ARG A 172 3.67 -26.70 1.91
CA ARG A 172 5.11 -26.64 1.61
C ARG A 172 5.29 -26.03 0.24
N ASP A 173 6.40 -25.31 0.05
CA ASP A 173 6.72 -24.66 -1.22
C ASP A 173 5.66 -23.64 -1.67
N CYS A 174 5.10 -22.90 -0.71
CA CYS A 174 3.96 -22.01 -0.91
C CYS A 174 4.21 -20.87 -1.92
N LYS A 175 5.48 -20.48 -2.11
CA LYS A 175 5.88 -19.47 -3.10
C LYS A 175 5.67 -19.99 -4.53
N ASN A 176 6.14 -21.20 -4.82
CA ASN A 176 5.95 -21.85 -6.11
C ASN A 176 4.49 -22.23 -6.34
N GLN A 177 3.77 -22.68 -5.31
CA GLN A 177 2.35 -22.98 -5.42
C GLN A 177 1.53 -21.72 -5.75
N ALA A 178 1.82 -20.59 -5.11
CA ALA A 178 1.20 -19.31 -5.45
C ALA A 178 1.50 -18.90 -6.91
N ALA A 179 2.76 -19.05 -7.35
CA ALA A 179 3.14 -18.78 -8.72
C ALA A 179 2.43 -19.68 -9.74
N ASP A 180 2.24 -20.97 -9.42
CA ASP A 180 1.52 -21.90 -10.30
C ASP A 180 0.02 -21.58 -10.40
N LYS A 181 -0.58 -20.99 -9.36
CA LYS A 181 -1.98 -20.54 -9.36
C LYS A 181 -2.18 -19.25 -10.15
N VAL A 182 -1.27 -18.29 -10.02
CA VAL A 182 -1.44 -16.94 -10.57
C VAL A 182 -0.77 -16.79 -11.94
N CYS A 183 0.35 -17.46 -12.17
CA CYS A 183 1.11 -17.44 -13.41
C CYS A 183 1.26 -18.87 -13.98
N PRO A 184 0.17 -19.47 -14.49
CA PRO A 184 0.17 -20.85 -14.93
C PRO A 184 1.23 -21.10 -16.01
N ARG A 185 1.89 -22.26 -15.95
CA ARG A 185 2.84 -22.68 -16.99
C ARG A 185 2.05 -22.95 -18.27
N LYS A 186 2.38 -22.25 -19.35
CA LYS A 186 1.91 -22.60 -20.69
C LYS A 186 2.66 -23.79 -21.24
#